data_AF-A0A081KC12-F1
#
_entry.id   AF-A0A081KC12-F1
#
_cell.length_a   1.000
_cell.length_b   1.000
_cell.length_c   1.000
_cell.angle_alpha   90.00
_cell.angle_beta   90.00
_cell.angle_gamma   90.00
#
_symmetry.space_group_name_H-M   'P 1'
#
loop_
_entity.id
_entity.type
_entity.pdbx_description
1 polymer ?
#
loop_
_entity_poly.entity_id
_entity_poly.type
_entity_poly.pdbx_seq_one_letter_code
_entity_poly.pdbx_strand_id
1 'polypeptide(L)'
;MEMGQKRDFTEYLTLIFLKDRQVSKSVFNLVVGLVLMWGFLLNYWIVQYFPTEWLTALNPWVFLLLYFVMSGIGMGIMLYYELPLFSFIGYSIMTSTLGFLLNIYLGYFSGEEVIRAIQYTAWTTFGMIIAATLLPKLFLRLHTILVVIVSSVAVIEFGWIILFGQSGDFFHWIIAISMCGYIGYHWADMQDCGDTLDQAIDFGGLLYLAIINLFIRILELLRLSK
;
A
#
# COMPACT_ATOMS: atom_id res chain seq x y z
N MET A 1 25.89 15.84 41.65
CA MET A 1 24.51 16.17 41.22
C MET A 1 24.62 16.78 39.84
N GLU A 2 24.68 15.96 38.80
CA GLU A 2 24.65 16.46 37.42
C GLU A 2 23.20 16.78 37.06
N MET A 3 22.95 18.06 36.80
CA MET A 3 21.67 18.58 36.35
C MET A 3 21.30 17.93 35.03
N GLY A 4 20.17 17.22 35.02
CA GLY A 4 19.58 16.67 33.81
C GLY A 4 19.34 17.78 32.79
N GLN A 5 20.14 17.77 31.72
CA GLN A 5 19.96 18.63 30.57
C GLN A 5 18.59 18.33 29.96
N LYS A 6 17.65 19.28 30.14
CA LYS A 6 16.30 19.20 29.59
C LYS A 6 16.44 19.28 28.07
N ARG A 7 16.42 18.13 27.39
CA ARG A 7 16.49 18.07 25.92
C ARG A 7 15.42 18.96 25.32
N ASP A 8 15.82 19.78 24.36
CA ASP A 8 14.90 20.68 23.66
C ASP A 8 13.86 19.87 22.88
N PHE A 9 12.65 20.40 22.72
CA PHE A 9 11.58 19.74 21.95
C PHE A 9 12.03 19.45 20.51
N THR A 10 12.81 20.35 19.92
CA THR A 10 13.45 20.16 18.61
C THR A 10 14.35 18.93 18.60
N GLU A 11 15.16 18.75 19.64
CA GLU A 11 16.07 17.61 19.80
C GLU A 11 15.31 16.29 19.96
N TYR A 12 14.17 16.32 20.64
CA TYR A 12 13.24 15.18 20.71
C TYR A 12 12.66 14.83 19.33
N LEU A 13 12.22 15.83 18.55
CA LEU A 13 11.69 15.60 17.21
C LEU A 13 12.77 15.02 16.27
N THR A 14 13.97 15.58 16.31
CA THR A 14 15.12 15.05 15.55
C THR A 14 15.41 13.60 15.93
N LEU A 15 15.41 13.26 17.23
CA LEU A 15 15.63 11.89 17.69
C LEU A 15 14.51 10.92 17.33
N ILE A 16 13.27 11.40 17.21
CA ILE A 16 12.11 10.56 16.87
C ILE A 16 12.06 10.29 15.36
N PHE A 17 12.34 11.29 14.53
CA PHE A 17 12.09 11.25 13.09
C PHE A 17 13.34 11.06 12.23
N LEU A 18 14.50 11.56 12.69
CA LEU A 18 15.75 11.57 11.93
C LEU A 18 16.79 10.59 12.48
N LYS A 19 16.40 9.75 13.44
CA LYS A 19 17.23 8.66 13.94
C LYS A 19 16.39 7.39 14.00
N ASP A 20 16.80 6.38 13.23
CA ASP A 20 16.18 5.07 13.36
C ASP A 20 16.56 4.43 14.71
N ARG A 21 15.63 3.66 15.26
CA ARG A 21 15.77 3.04 16.58
C ARG A 21 14.99 1.75 16.67
N GLN A 22 15.50 0.84 17.49
CA GLN A 22 14.77 -0.36 17.85
C GLN A 22 13.52 -0.04 18.67
N VAL A 23 12.45 -0.77 18.38
CA VAL A 23 11.16 -0.63 19.04
C VAL A 23 10.69 -2.00 19.56
N SER A 24 9.86 -2.01 20.60
CA SER A 24 9.22 -3.25 21.03
C SER A 24 8.24 -3.74 19.97
N LYS A 25 8.00 -5.06 19.90
CA LYS A 25 7.04 -5.64 18.94
C LYS A 25 5.62 -5.04 19.03
N SER A 26 5.18 -4.63 20.21
CA SER A 26 3.89 -3.95 20.36
C SER A 26 3.87 -2.56 19.74
N VAL A 27 4.95 -1.78 19.94
CA VAL A 27 5.09 -0.45 19.33
C VAL A 27 5.25 -0.58 17.82
N PHE A 28 6.03 -1.55 17.35
CA PHE A 28 6.18 -1.87 15.93
C PHE A 28 4.81 -2.10 15.27
N ASN A 29 4.01 -3.03 15.80
CA ASN A 29 2.68 -3.35 15.27
C ASN A 29 1.69 -2.17 15.36
N LEU A 30 1.79 -1.36 16.42
CA LEU A 30 1.00 -0.14 16.52
C LEU A 30 1.36 0.86 15.42
N VAL A 31 2.65 1.06 15.14
CA VAL A 31 3.11 1.96 14.07
C VAL A 31 2.65 1.45 12.71
N VAL A 32 2.79 0.15 12.41
CA VAL A 32 2.24 -0.46 11.18
C VAL A 32 0.75 -0.13 11.03
N GLY A 33 -0.04 -0.33 12.10
CA GLY A 33 -1.47 0.00 12.11
C GLY A 33 -1.75 1.49 11.85
N LEU A 34 -0.99 2.38 12.48
CA LEU A 34 -1.12 3.83 12.28
C LEU A 34 -0.76 4.25 10.86
N VAL A 35 0.27 3.63 10.26
CA VAL A 35 0.69 3.86 8.88
C VAL A 35 -0.42 3.43 7.92
N LEU A 36 -1.02 2.25 8.11
CA LEU A 36 -2.18 1.81 7.33
C LEU A 36 -3.34 2.81 7.45
N MET A 37 -3.68 3.22 8.68
CA MET A 37 -4.76 4.19 8.94
C MET A 37 -4.50 5.52 8.24
N TRP A 38 -3.25 6.03 8.28
CA TRP A 38 -2.87 7.25 7.57
C TRP A 38 -3.09 7.12 6.07
N GLY A 39 -2.68 6.00 5.48
CA GLY A 39 -2.83 5.78 4.04
C GLY A 39 -4.29 5.75 3.58
N PHE A 40 -5.15 5.04 4.33
CA PHE A 40 -6.57 4.99 4.04
C PHE A 40 -7.26 6.35 4.24
N LEU A 41 -6.90 7.08 5.29
CA LEU A 41 -7.45 8.41 5.56
C LEU A 41 -7.04 9.42 4.49
N LEU A 42 -5.77 9.39 4.05
CA LEU A 42 -5.27 10.25 2.99
C LEU A 42 -5.99 9.98 1.67
N ASN A 43 -6.16 8.72 1.29
CA ASN A 43 -6.95 8.35 0.12
C ASN A 43 -8.41 8.81 0.24
N TYR A 44 -9.03 8.61 1.40
CA TYR A 44 -10.39 9.09 1.64
C TYR A 44 -10.50 10.60 1.42
N TRP A 45 -9.56 11.38 1.97
CA TRP A 45 -9.55 12.84 1.76
C TRP A 45 -9.36 13.23 0.29
N ILE A 46 -8.44 12.58 -0.43
CA ILE A 46 -8.24 12.86 -1.86
C ILE A 46 -9.51 12.52 -2.65
N VAL A 47 -10.13 11.36 -2.42
CA VAL A 47 -11.36 10.96 -3.12
C VAL A 47 -12.52 11.92 -2.81
N GLN A 48 -12.66 12.35 -1.56
CA GLN A 48 -13.80 13.15 -1.12
C GLN A 48 -13.68 14.63 -1.48
N TYR A 49 -12.47 15.20 -1.43
CA TYR A 49 -12.27 16.65 -1.51
C TYR A 49 -11.51 17.12 -2.73
N PHE A 50 -10.76 16.23 -3.42
CA PHE A 50 -10.05 16.63 -4.63
C PHE A 50 -10.99 16.58 -5.84
N PRO A 51 -11.13 17.66 -6.63
CA PRO A 51 -12.03 17.68 -7.78
C PRO A 51 -11.57 16.70 -8.87
N THR A 52 -12.41 15.74 -9.23
CA THR A 52 -12.10 14.74 -10.27
C THR A 52 -11.88 15.39 -11.63
N GLU A 53 -12.51 16.54 -11.90
CA GLU A 53 -12.37 17.29 -13.16
C GLU A 53 -10.94 17.76 -13.41
N TRP A 54 -10.18 18.05 -12.34
CA TRP A 54 -8.79 18.47 -12.47
C TRP A 54 -7.91 17.31 -12.95
N LEU A 55 -8.25 16.08 -12.55
CA LEU A 55 -7.53 14.89 -12.94
C LEU A 55 -7.91 14.45 -14.36
N THR A 56 -9.21 14.50 -14.70
CA THR A 56 -9.72 14.08 -16.02
C THR A 56 -9.48 15.11 -17.12
N ALA A 57 -9.16 16.36 -16.77
CA ALA A 57 -8.70 17.38 -17.73
C ALA A 57 -7.28 17.11 -18.27
N LEU A 58 -6.48 16.29 -17.57
CA LEU A 58 -5.15 15.90 -18.04
C LEU A 58 -5.26 14.88 -19.18
N ASN A 59 -4.29 14.90 -20.09
CA ASN A 59 -4.15 13.83 -21.07
C ASN A 59 -3.94 12.49 -20.31
N PRO A 60 -4.72 11.42 -20.59
CA PRO A 60 -4.64 10.16 -19.84
C PRO A 60 -3.24 9.54 -19.80
N TRP A 61 -2.45 9.68 -20.88
CA TRP A 61 -1.08 9.18 -20.94
C TRP A 61 -0.12 9.99 -20.07
N VAL A 62 -0.33 11.31 -19.99
CA VAL A 62 0.45 12.19 -19.11
C VAL A 62 0.12 11.90 -17.65
N PHE A 63 -1.16 11.72 -17.33
CA PHE A 63 -1.60 11.32 -15.99
C PHE A 63 -0.98 9.97 -15.60
N LEU A 64 -1.03 8.96 -16.48
CA LEU A 64 -0.47 7.65 -16.24
C LEU A 64 1.06 7.68 -16.04
N LEU A 65 1.77 8.45 -16.87
CA LEU A 65 3.22 8.64 -16.72
C LEU A 65 3.55 9.31 -15.37
N LEU A 66 2.85 10.39 -15.02
CA LEU A 66 3.05 11.08 -13.75
C LEU A 66 2.77 10.16 -12.56
N TYR A 67 1.72 9.35 -12.65
CA TYR A 67 1.38 8.34 -11.66
C TYR A 67 2.53 7.35 -11.44
N PHE A 68 3.09 6.76 -12.51
CA PHE A 68 4.19 5.80 -12.38
C PHE A 68 5.46 6.45 -11.84
N VAL A 69 5.81 7.66 -12.32
CA VAL A 69 6.99 8.39 -11.88
C VAL A 69 6.89 8.75 -10.40
N MET A 70 5.78 9.35 -9.96
CA MET A 70 5.59 9.77 -8.57
C MET A 70 5.46 8.59 -7.62
N SER A 71 4.74 7.53 -8.01
CA SER A 71 4.66 6.31 -7.20
C SER A 71 6.03 5.64 -7.07
N GLY A 72 6.81 5.60 -8.15
CA GLY A 72 8.18 5.07 -8.15
C GLY A 72 9.14 5.90 -7.30
N ILE A 73 9.06 7.24 -7.36
CA ILE A 73 9.82 8.14 -6.47
C ILE A 73 9.44 7.89 -5.01
N GLY A 74 8.14 7.81 -4.69
CA GLY A 74 7.66 7.55 -3.34
C GLY A 74 8.18 6.22 -2.80
N MET A 75 8.03 5.14 -3.58
CA MET A 75 8.56 3.82 -3.23
C MET A 75 10.08 3.81 -3.09
N GLY A 76 10.80 4.50 -3.98
CA GLY A 76 12.25 4.61 -3.94
C GLY A 76 12.75 5.35 -2.70
N ILE A 77 12.12 6.47 -2.35
CA ILE A 77 12.44 7.20 -1.11
C ILE A 77 12.18 6.30 0.11
N MET A 78 11.06 5.59 0.10
CA MET A 78 10.67 4.72 1.20
C MET A 78 11.70 3.61 1.43
N LEU A 79 12.08 2.88 0.39
CA LEU A 79 12.92 1.68 0.55
C LEU A 79 14.43 1.97 0.53
N TYR A 80 14.86 3.15 0.10
CA TYR A 80 16.30 3.47 -0.05
C TYR A 80 16.88 4.20 1.15
N TYR A 81 16.08 5.01 1.85
CA TYR A 81 16.55 5.79 2.99
C TYR A 81 16.10 5.14 4.29
N GLU A 82 17.03 4.55 5.04
CA GLU A 82 16.80 3.89 6.34
C GLU A 82 16.55 4.91 7.47
N LEU A 83 15.56 5.78 7.28
CA LEU A 83 15.23 6.89 8.18
C LEU A 83 13.70 7.06 8.25
N PRO A 84 13.10 6.97 9.46
CA PRO A 84 11.65 6.94 9.62
C PRO A 84 10.91 8.10 8.93
N LEU A 85 11.48 9.31 8.95
CA LEU A 85 10.89 10.46 8.28
C LEU A 85 10.86 10.30 6.76
N PHE A 86 11.96 9.86 6.15
CA PHE A 86 12.04 9.68 4.70
C PHE A 86 11.12 8.55 4.27
N SER A 87 11.07 7.46 5.03
CA SER A 87 10.15 6.35 4.81
C SER A 87 8.69 6.80 4.84
N PHE A 88 8.32 7.63 5.83
CA PHE A 88 6.98 8.20 5.91
C PHE A 88 6.65 9.18 4.77
N ILE A 89 7.63 9.99 4.33
CA ILE A 89 7.47 10.89 3.18
C ILE A 89 7.29 10.10 1.89
N GLY A 90 8.14 9.11 1.65
CA GLY A 90 8.05 8.22 0.48
C GLY A 90 6.71 7.50 0.43
N TYR A 91 6.29 6.93 1.57
CA TYR A 91 4.97 6.33 1.74
C TYR A 91 3.83 7.31 1.44
N SER A 92 3.91 8.55 1.96
CA SER A 92 2.85 9.55 1.76
C SER A 92 2.74 10.02 0.31
N ILE A 93 3.87 10.17 -0.39
CA ILE A 93 3.89 10.47 -1.83
C ILE A 93 3.21 9.32 -2.59
N MET A 94 3.66 8.09 -2.37
CA MET A 94 3.12 6.91 -3.03
C MET A 94 1.61 6.75 -2.79
N THR A 95 1.17 6.88 -1.53
CA THR A 95 -0.25 6.85 -1.14
C THR A 95 -1.04 7.95 -1.82
N SER A 96 -0.54 9.18 -1.83
CA SER A 96 -1.23 10.30 -2.50
C SER A 96 -1.43 10.04 -3.99
N THR A 97 -0.39 9.50 -4.64
CA THR A 97 -0.43 9.18 -6.06
C THR A 97 -1.49 8.12 -6.37
N LEU A 98 -1.59 7.09 -5.53
CA LEU A 98 -2.68 6.10 -5.58
C LEU A 98 -4.05 6.71 -5.30
N GLY A 99 -4.15 7.65 -4.35
CA GLY A 99 -5.38 8.36 -4.03
C GLY A 99 -5.93 9.12 -5.24
N PHE A 100 -5.09 9.76 -6.05
CA PHE A 100 -5.51 10.41 -7.28
C PHE A 100 -6.00 9.42 -8.34
N LEU A 101 -5.31 8.28 -8.50
CA LEU A 101 -5.78 7.22 -9.38
C LEU A 101 -7.15 6.67 -8.93
N LEU A 102 -7.31 6.44 -7.63
CA LEU A 102 -8.56 5.99 -7.03
C LEU A 102 -9.69 7.01 -7.20
N ASN A 103 -9.42 8.31 -7.10
CA ASN A 103 -10.42 9.35 -7.29
C ASN A 103 -11.10 9.26 -8.67
N ILE A 104 -10.31 9.08 -9.75
CA ILE A 104 -10.86 8.84 -11.09
C ILE A 104 -11.59 7.50 -11.13
N TYR A 105 -10.94 6.46 -10.63
CA TYR A 105 -11.38 5.08 -10.78
C TYR A 105 -12.69 4.78 -10.04
N LEU A 106 -12.87 5.31 -8.83
CA LEU A 106 -14.10 5.12 -8.05
C LEU A 106 -15.31 5.81 -8.67
N GLY A 107 -15.11 6.80 -9.56
CA GLY A 107 -16.19 7.43 -10.30
C GLY A 107 -16.98 6.48 -11.22
N TYR A 108 -16.44 5.30 -11.52
CA TYR A 108 -17.12 4.27 -12.32
C TYR A 108 -17.99 3.30 -11.51
N PHE A 109 -18.00 3.43 -10.18
CA PHE A 109 -18.68 2.50 -9.29
C PHE A 109 -19.70 3.23 -8.40
N SER A 110 -20.78 2.54 -8.07
CA SER A 110 -21.75 3.03 -7.09
C SER A 110 -21.20 2.95 -5.66
N GLY A 111 -21.69 3.82 -4.76
CA GLY A 111 -21.28 3.78 -3.35
C GLY A 111 -21.52 2.43 -2.68
N GLU A 112 -22.56 1.69 -3.08
CA GLU A 112 -22.84 0.34 -2.57
C GLU A 112 -21.76 -0.68 -2.97
N GLU A 113 -21.28 -0.63 -4.22
CA GLU A 113 -20.19 -1.47 -4.70
C GLU A 113 -18.90 -1.18 -3.95
N VAL A 114 -18.60 0.10 -3.73
CA VAL A 114 -17.42 0.54 -2.98
C VAL A 114 -17.46 0.04 -1.54
N ILE A 115 -18.59 0.22 -0.84
CA ILE A 115 -18.75 -0.26 0.55
C ILE A 115 -18.60 -1.78 0.62
N ARG A 116 -19.20 -2.53 -0.32
CA ARG A 116 -19.09 -3.98 -0.36
C ARG A 116 -17.65 -4.44 -0.63
N ALA A 117 -16.94 -3.78 -1.54
CA ALA A 117 -15.54 -4.06 -1.80
C ALA A 117 -14.65 -3.79 -0.59
N ILE A 118 -14.90 -2.69 0.16
CA ILE A 118 -14.20 -2.40 1.43
C ILE A 118 -14.43 -3.53 2.43
N GLN A 119 -15.67 -3.99 2.61
CA GLN A 119 -16.00 -5.09 3.53
C GLN A 119 -15.28 -6.39 3.17
N TYR A 120 -15.31 -6.79 1.90
CA TYR A 120 -14.61 -7.99 1.44
C TYR A 120 -13.09 -7.86 1.59
N THR A 121 -12.53 -6.71 1.24
CA THR A 121 -11.09 -6.45 1.42
C THR A 121 -10.70 -6.58 2.89
N ALA A 122 -11.48 -6.01 3.81
CA ALA A 122 -11.22 -6.07 5.24
C ALA A 122 -11.27 -7.51 5.77
N TRP A 123 -12.33 -8.27 5.43
CA TRP A 123 -12.46 -9.67 5.86
C TRP A 123 -11.34 -10.54 5.30
N THR A 124 -11.01 -10.39 4.02
CA THR A 124 -9.91 -11.12 3.39
C THR A 124 -8.58 -10.77 4.02
N THR A 125 -8.27 -9.49 4.23
CA THR A 125 -7.04 -9.03 4.88
C THR A 125 -6.91 -9.62 6.29
N PHE A 126 -7.97 -9.54 7.08
CA PHE A 126 -8.01 -10.11 8.43
C PHE A 126 -7.78 -11.63 8.42
N GLY A 127 -8.44 -12.35 7.51
CA GLY A 127 -8.23 -13.79 7.32
C GLY A 127 -6.78 -14.13 6.95
N MET A 128 -6.16 -13.35 6.05
CA MET A 128 -4.78 -13.55 5.65
C MET A 128 -3.78 -13.27 6.79
N ILE A 129 -4.03 -12.24 7.60
CA ILE A 129 -3.22 -11.94 8.79
C ILE A 129 -3.27 -13.09 9.81
N ILE A 130 -4.46 -13.66 10.06
CA ILE A 130 -4.60 -14.84 10.91
C ILE A 130 -3.83 -16.02 10.31
N ALA A 131 -4.06 -16.32 9.04
CA ALA A 131 -3.40 -17.44 8.35
C ALA A 131 -1.87 -17.31 8.37
N ALA A 132 -1.35 -16.10 8.12
CA ALA A 132 0.09 -15.82 8.14
C ALA A 132 0.69 -15.91 9.54
N THR A 133 -0.08 -15.56 10.58
CA THR A 133 0.36 -15.73 11.97
C THR A 133 0.44 -17.21 12.36
N LEU A 134 -0.50 -18.03 11.89
CA LEU A 134 -0.54 -19.47 12.18
C LEU A 134 0.47 -20.27 11.33
N LEU A 135 0.72 -19.85 10.10
CA LEU A 135 1.53 -20.57 9.11
C LEU A 135 2.60 -19.66 8.45
N PRO A 136 3.45 -18.94 9.22
CA PRO A 136 4.35 -17.91 8.67
C PRO A 136 5.34 -18.48 7.64
N LYS A 137 5.86 -19.69 7.89
CA LYS A 137 6.80 -20.38 7.00
C LYS A 137 6.24 -20.65 5.60
N LEU A 138 4.92 -20.79 5.46
CA LEU A 138 4.28 -20.95 4.15
C LEU A 138 4.44 -19.66 3.35
N PHE A 139 4.06 -18.53 3.94
CA PHE A 139 4.05 -17.24 3.26
C PHE A 139 5.44 -16.73 2.93
N LEU A 140 6.42 -16.89 3.82
CA LEU A 140 7.81 -16.51 3.57
C LEU A 140 8.40 -17.23 2.34
N ARG A 141 7.96 -18.46 2.03
CA ARG A 141 8.40 -19.21 0.84
C ARG A 141 7.77 -18.72 -0.46
N LEU A 142 6.64 -18.01 -0.39
CA LEU A 142 5.89 -17.59 -1.59
C LEU A 142 6.47 -16.34 -2.27
N HIS A 143 7.33 -15.57 -1.60
CA HIS A 143 7.80 -14.27 -2.10
C HIS A 143 8.26 -14.29 -3.56
N THR A 144 9.20 -15.19 -3.89
CA THR A 144 9.76 -15.27 -5.25
C THR A 144 8.68 -15.59 -6.28
N ILE A 145 7.75 -16.48 -5.94
CA ILE A 145 6.64 -16.88 -6.82
C ILE A 145 5.69 -15.70 -7.03
N LEU A 146 5.35 -14.98 -5.97
CA LEU A 146 4.46 -13.81 -6.02
C LEU A 146 5.06 -12.67 -6.88
N VAL A 147 6.37 -12.43 -6.77
CA VAL A 147 7.07 -11.45 -7.60
C VAL A 147 7.01 -11.83 -9.06
N VAL A 148 7.30 -13.09 -9.39
CA VAL A 148 7.23 -13.59 -10.77
C VAL A 148 5.81 -13.50 -11.34
N ILE A 149 4.79 -13.92 -10.58
CA ILE A 149 3.39 -13.87 -11.04
C ILE A 149 2.97 -12.43 -11.32
N VAL A 150 3.11 -11.52 -10.35
CA VAL A 150 2.64 -10.14 -10.50
C VAL A 150 3.41 -9.41 -11.60
N SER A 151 4.72 -9.62 -11.71
CA SER A 151 5.51 -9.00 -12.77
C SER A 151 5.12 -9.53 -14.16
N SER A 152 4.89 -10.84 -14.28
CA SER A 152 4.44 -11.45 -15.55
C SER A 152 3.05 -10.95 -15.94
N VAL A 153 2.13 -10.90 -14.99
CA VAL A 153 0.76 -10.38 -15.23
C VAL A 153 0.82 -8.91 -15.63
N ALA A 154 1.62 -8.08 -14.96
CA ALA A 154 1.74 -6.67 -15.30
C ALA A 154 2.23 -6.48 -16.75
N VAL A 155 3.26 -7.23 -17.18
CA VAL A 155 3.77 -7.16 -18.56
C VAL A 155 2.72 -7.64 -19.58
N ILE A 156 2.05 -8.75 -19.30
CA ILE A 156 1.04 -9.33 -20.20
C ILE A 156 -0.19 -8.43 -20.29
N GLU A 157 -0.74 -7.97 -19.16
CA GLU A 157 -1.92 -7.08 -19.10
C GLU A 157 -1.63 -5.75 -19.81
N PHE A 158 -0.45 -5.17 -19.58
CA PHE A 158 -0.04 -3.94 -20.26
C PHE A 158 0.07 -4.12 -21.79
N GLY A 159 0.70 -5.21 -22.25
CA GLY A 159 0.75 -5.54 -23.67
C GLY A 159 -0.63 -5.78 -24.27
N TRP A 160 -1.51 -6.46 -23.53
CA TRP A 160 -2.89 -6.74 -23.94
C TRP A 160 -3.71 -5.47 -24.11
N ILE A 161 -3.60 -4.51 -23.17
CA ILE A 161 -4.25 -3.21 -23.25
C ILE A 161 -3.77 -2.42 -24.48
N ILE A 162 -2.46 -2.44 -24.78
CA ILE A 162 -1.92 -1.75 -25.97
C ILE A 162 -2.43 -2.36 -27.28
N LEU A 163 -2.50 -3.69 -27.35
CA LEU A 163 -2.87 -4.40 -28.58
C LEU A 163 -4.38 -4.44 -28.83
N PHE A 164 -5.19 -4.60 -27.77
CA PHE A 164 -6.62 -4.86 -27.87
C PHE A 164 -7.50 -3.77 -27.22
N GLY A 165 -6.91 -2.80 -26.52
CA GLY A 165 -7.63 -1.68 -25.90
C GLY A 165 -8.52 -2.06 -24.71
N GLN A 166 -8.39 -3.27 -24.16
CA GLN A 166 -9.19 -3.80 -23.05
C GLN A 166 -8.28 -4.55 -22.07
N SER A 167 -8.70 -4.70 -20.81
CA SER A 167 -8.10 -5.64 -19.85
C SER A 167 -8.87 -6.96 -19.85
N GLY A 168 -8.19 -8.08 -19.61
CA GLY A 168 -8.85 -9.38 -19.47
C GLY A 168 -9.37 -9.64 -18.05
N ASP A 169 -10.65 -10.00 -17.92
CA ASP A 169 -11.33 -10.23 -16.63
C ASP A 169 -10.60 -11.21 -15.70
N PHE A 170 -9.92 -12.23 -16.26
CA PHE A 170 -9.20 -13.23 -15.47
C PHE A 170 -7.97 -12.65 -14.76
N PHE A 171 -7.38 -11.55 -15.24
CA PHE A 171 -6.23 -10.91 -14.57
C PHE A 171 -6.62 -10.39 -13.19
N HIS A 172 -7.88 -9.94 -13.01
CA HIS A 172 -8.35 -9.46 -11.72
C HIS A 172 -8.34 -10.57 -10.65
N TRP A 173 -8.71 -11.81 -11.01
CA TRP A 173 -8.62 -12.96 -10.11
C TRP A 173 -7.18 -13.30 -9.74
N ILE A 174 -6.27 -13.38 -10.73
CA ILE A 174 -4.86 -13.70 -10.48
C ILE A 174 -4.23 -12.66 -9.56
N ILE A 175 -4.47 -11.38 -9.82
CA ILE A 175 -3.92 -10.29 -9.02
C ILE A 175 -4.54 -10.28 -7.62
N ALA A 176 -5.86 -10.49 -7.48
CA ALA A 176 -6.50 -10.57 -6.17
C ALA A 176 -5.89 -11.68 -5.30
N ILE A 177 -5.74 -12.89 -5.84
CA ILE A 177 -5.12 -14.02 -5.13
C ILE A 177 -3.65 -13.72 -4.79
N SER A 178 -2.93 -13.08 -5.72
CA SER A 178 -1.54 -12.69 -5.48
C SER A 178 -1.43 -11.64 -4.37
N MET A 179 -2.33 -10.66 -4.32
CA MET A 179 -2.37 -9.66 -3.26
C MET A 179 -2.72 -10.28 -1.90
N CYS A 180 -3.61 -11.28 -1.84
CA CYS A 180 -3.81 -12.07 -0.62
C CYS A 180 -2.48 -12.72 -0.18
N GLY A 181 -1.74 -13.32 -1.12
CA GLY A 181 -0.41 -13.88 -0.87
C GLY A 181 0.58 -12.84 -0.33
N TYR A 182 0.61 -11.64 -0.92
CA TYR A 182 1.48 -10.54 -0.47
C TYR A 182 1.11 -10.01 0.91
N ILE A 183 -0.19 -9.87 1.23
CA ILE A 183 -0.64 -9.50 2.58
C ILE A 183 -0.09 -10.49 3.61
N GLY A 184 -0.24 -11.79 3.33
CA GLY A 184 0.28 -12.83 4.22
C GLY A 184 1.82 -12.86 4.27
N TYR A 185 2.50 -12.65 3.15
CA TYR A 185 3.96 -12.54 3.08
C TYR A 185 4.47 -11.37 3.93
N HIS A 186 3.99 -10.15 3.68
CA HIS A 186 4.44 -8.96 4.40
C HIS A 186 4.15 -9.05 5.90
N TRP A 187 3.00 -9.62 6.29
CA TRP A 187 2.69 -9.87 7.69
C TRP A 187 3.64 -10.90 8.32
N ALA A 188 3.94 -12.00 7.63
CA ALA A 188 4.87 -13.00 8.15
C ALA A 188 6.30 -12.46 8.25
N ASP A 189 6.75 -11.71 7.23
CA ASP A 189 8.08 -11.11 7.13
C ASP A 189 8.30 -10.07 8.23
N MET A 190 7.36 -9.14 8.40
CA MET A 190 7.47 -8.10 9.44
C MET A 190 7.51 -8.70 10.86
N GLN A 191 6.80 -9.81 11.09
CA GLN A 191 6.78 -10.46 12.40
C GLN A 191 8.10 -11.18 12.69
N ASP A 192 8.75 -11.74 11.65
CA ASP A 192 10.03 -12.43 11.73
C ASP A 192 11.21 -11.45 11.90
N CYS A 193 11.33 -10.44 11.05
CA CYS A 193 12.51 -9.58 10.98
C CYS A 193 12.33 -8.14 11.51
N GLY A 194 11.09 -7.65 11.66
CA GLY A 194 10.84 -6.24 12.00
C GLY A 194 11.26 -5.85 13.42
N ASP A 195 12.23 -4.94 13.55
CA ASP A 195 12.79 -4.50 14.83
C ASP A 195 12.96 -2.98 14.98
N THR A 196 12.92 -2.21 13.89
CA THR A 196 13.06 -0.73 13.94
C THR A 196 11.81 0.06 13.61
N LEU A 197 11.83 1.36 13.92
CA LEU A 197 10.72 2.27 13.61
C LEU A 197 10.59 2.49 12.10
N ASP A 198 11.72 2.63 11.42
CA ASP A 198 11.79 2.78 9.97
C ASP A 198 11.13 1.60 9.25
N GLN A 199 11.55 0.38 9.59
CA GLN A 199 10.94 -0.84 9.07
C GLN A 199 9.45 -0.93 9.35
N ALA A 200 8.97 -0.49 10.52
CA ALA A 200 7.53 -0.49 10.80
C ALA A 200 6.74 0.37 9.80
N ILE A 201 7.34 1.46 9.33
CA ILE A 201 6.74 2.33 8.31
C ILE A 201 6.79 1.65 6.94
N ASP A 202 7.92 1.05 6.57
CA ASP A 202 8.08 0.34 5.31
C ASP A 202 7.12 -0.85 5.18
N PHE A 203 7.06 -1.70 6.20
CA PHE A 203 6.14 -2.83 6.22
C PHE A 203 4.67 -2.37 6.22
N GLY A 204 4.36 -1.28 6.93
CA GLY A 204 3.05 -0.65 6.85
C GLY A 204 2.71 -0.18 5.43
N GLY A 205 3.66 0.45 4.74
CA GLY A 205 3.50 0.91 3.36
C GLY A 205 3.31 -0.24 2.37
N LEU A 206 4.13 -1.30 2.46
CA LEU A 206 4.02 -2.49 1.62
C LEU A 206 2.70 -3.23 1.84
N LEU A 207 2.25 -3.35 3.09
CA LEU A 207 0.97 -3.95 3.43
C LEU A 207 -0.21 -3.11 2.91
N TYR A 208 -0.13 -1.78 3.03
CA TYR A 208 -1.11 -0.85 2.44
C TYR A 208 -1.23 -1.05 0.93
N LEU A 209 -0.11 -1.15 0.20
CA LEU A 209 -0.11 -1.36 -1.25
C LEU A 209 -0.84 -2.64 -1.63
N ALA A 210 -0.57 -3.74 -0.93
CA ALA A 210 -1.22 -5.01 -1.19
C ALA A 210 -2.73 -4.93 -0.90
N ILE A 211 -3.13 -4.27 0.18
CA ILE A 211 -4.54 -4.08 0.56
C ILE A 211 -5.29 -3.22 -0.47
N ILE A 212 -4.72 -2.09 -0.92
CA ILE A 212 -5.36 -1.22 -1.92
C ILE A 212 -5.46 -1.92 -3.28
N ASN A 213 -4.43 -2.65 -3.69
CA ASN A 213 -4.51 -3.43 -4.92
C ASN A 213 -5.56 -4.54 -4.83
N LEU A 214 -5.66 -5.23 -3.69
CA LEU A 214 -6.73 -6.20 -3.45
C LEU A 214 -8.11 -5.54 -3.55
N PHE A 215 -8.29 -4.36 -2.94
CA PHE A 215 -9.54 -3.60 -2.99
C PHE A 215 -9.95 -3.26 -4.44
N ILE A 216 -9.03 -2.71 -5.24
CA ILE A 216 -9.28 -2.39 -6.65
C ILE A 216 -9.73 -3.62 -7.43
N ARG A 217 -9.11 -4.78 -7.19
CA ARG A 217 -9.47 -6.03 -7.88
C ARG A 217 -10.80 -6.60 -7.42
N ILE A 218 -11.10 -6.56 -6.12
CA ILE A 218 -12.42 -6.96 -5.60
C ILE A 218 -13.52 -6.07 -6.22
N LEU A 219 -13.26 -4.78 -6.38
CA LEU A 219 -14.21 -3.85 -6.98
C LEU A 219 -14.53 -4.22 -8.44
N GLU A 220 -13.53 -4.57 -9.26
CA GLU A 220 -13.80 -5.08 -10.63
C GLU A 220 -14.53 -6.42 -10.63
N LEU A 221 -14.15 -7.34 -9.75
CA LEU A 221 -14.82 -8.64 -9.65
C LEU A 221 -16.30 -8.49 -9.30
N LEU A 222 -16.65 -7.53 -8.45
CA LEU A 222 -18.06 -7.22 -8.15
C LEU A 222 -18.80 -6.68 -9.37
N ARG A 223 -18.16 -5.82 -10.17
CA ARG A 223 -18.74 -5.29 -11.41
C ARG A 223 -18.96 -6.38 -12.45
N LEU A 224 -18.01 -7.31 -12.60
CA LEU A 224 -18.10 -8.44 -13.54
C LEU A 224 -19.13 -9.50 -13.14
N SER A 225 -19.52 -9.54 -11.86
CA SER A 225 -20.51 -10.48 -11.35
C SER A 225 -21.97 -10.07 -11.60
N LYS A 226 -22.19 -8.93 -12.26
CA LYS A 226 -23.50 -8.40 -12.66
C LYS A 226 -23.83 -8.77 -14.09
#